data_AF-A0A4P6WRU2-F1
#
_entry.id   AF-A0A4P6WRU2-F1
#
_cell.length_a   1.000
_cell.length_b   1.000
_cell.length_c   1.000
_cell.angle_alpha   90.00
_cell.angle_beta   90.00
_cell.angle_gamma   90.00
#
_symmetry.space_group_name_H-M   'P 1'
#
loop_
_entity.id
_entity.type
_entity.pdbx_description
1 polymer ?
#
loop_
_entity_poly.entity_id
_entity_poly.type
_entity_poly.pdbx_seq_one_letter_code
_entity_poly.pdbx_strand_id
1 'polypeptide(L)' 'MVRVNEGGAAIDMEVWELPAEHFGSFVDGIPAPLGIGKVKLAEGTWVSGFVCEAIGVEGGTDVTALGSWRAWLARQG' A
#
# COMPACT_ATOMS: atom_id res chain seq x y z
N MET A 1 -1.72 2.34 -0.41
CA MET A 1 -3.01 1.67 -0.72
C MET A 1 -4.16 2.38 -0.02
N VAL A 2 -5.38 2.25 -0.55
CA VAL A 2 -6.60 2.78 0.06
C VAL A 2 -7.55 1.62 0.31
N ARG A 3 -8.04 1.48 1.55
CA ARG A 3 -9.02 0.44 1.88
C ARG A 3 -10.42 0.98 1.62
N VAL A 4 -11.22 0.22 0.88
CA VAL A 4 -12.62 0.53 0.58
C VAL A 4 -13.53 -0.57 1.12
N ASN A 5 -14.79 -0.22 1.41
CA ASN A 5 -15.80 -1.20 1.85
C ASN A 5 -16.31 -2.05 0.68
N GLU A 6 -16.44 -1.44 -0.51
CA GLU A 6 -16.94 -2.07 -1.73
C GLU A 6 -16.09 -1.62 -2.93
N GLY A 7 -16.07 -2.42 -3.99
CA GLY A 7 -15.34 -2.08 -5.23
C GLY A 7 -13.81 -2.23 -5.16
N GLY A 8 -13.27 -2.81 -4.08
CA GLY A 8 -11.83 -3.11 -3.97
C GLY A 8 -11.44 -4.43 -4.63
N ALA A 9 -10.13 -4.63 -4.81
CA ALA A 9 -9.55 -5.90 -5.26
C ALA A 9 -8.35 -6.29 -4.39
N ALA A 10 -7.94 -7.56 -4.46
CA ALA A 10 -6.68 -8.01 -3.89
C ALA A 10 -5.51 -7.42 -4.69
N ILE A 11 -4.49 -6.92 -3.98
CA ILE A 11 -3.29 -6.32 -4.56
C ILE A 11 -2.07 -7.12 -4.09
N ASP A 12 -1.21 -7.50 -5.03
CA ASP A 12 0.05 -8.16 -4.75
C ASP A 12 0.93 -7.31 -3.83
N MET A 13 1.53 -7.96 -2.83
CA MET A 13 2.45 -7.30 -1.91
C MET A 13 3.56 -8.23 -1.44
N GLU A 14 4.61 -7.60 -0.93
CA GLU A 14 5.72 -8.27 -0.27
C GLU A 14 5.66 -7.95 1.22
N VAL A 15 5.83 -8.99 2.05
CA VAL A 15 5.88 -8.85 3.50
C VAL A 15 7.32 -8.98 3.95
N TRP A 16 7.79 -8.01 4.71
CA TRP A 16 9.15 -7.93 5.22
C TRP A 16 9.16 -7.87 6.74
N GLU A 17 10.15 -8.50 7.36
CA GLU A 17 10.44 -8.31 8.78
C GLU A 17 11.34 -7.10 8.97
N LEU A 18 11.00 -6.23 9.92
CA LEU A 18 11.78 -5.06 10.29
C LEU A 18 12.04 -5.08 11.80
N PRO A 19 13.30 -4.93 12.25
CA PRO A 19 13.60 -4.76 13.66
C PRO A 19 12.85 -3.55 14.23
N ALA A 20 12.19 -3.74 15.39
CA ALA A 20 11.35 -2.69 15.98
C ALA A 20 12.11 -1.39 16.26
N GLU A 21 13.39 -1.48 16.60
CA GLU A 21 14.28 -0.33 16.83
C GLU A 21 14.54 0.54 15.59
N HIS A 22 14.32 0.00 14.38
CA HIS A 22 14.44 0.74 13.12
C HIS A 22 13.11 1.21 12.56
N PHE A 23 11.98 0.89 13.20
CA PHE A 23 10.66 1.25 12.68
C PHE A 23 10.48 2.78 12.60
N GLY A 24 10.92 3.52 13.60
CA GLY A 24 10.83 4.98 13.63
C GLY A 24 11.60 5.64 12.47
N SER A 25 12.89 5.32 12.33
CA SER A 25 13.72 5.87 11.25
C SER A 25 13.25 5.43 9.86
N PHE A 26 12.68 4.23 9.74
CA PHE A 26 12.05 3.78 8.50
C PHE A 26 10.82 4.63 8.15
N VAL A 27 9.93 4.88 9.11
CA VAL A 27 8.71 5.68 8.92
C VAL A 27 9.04 7.15 8.63
N ASP A 28 10.07 7.72 9.27
CA ASP A 28 10.53 9.09 9.01
C ASP A 28 10.95 9.30 7.54
N GLY A 29 11.35 8.23 6.85
CA GLY A 29 11.70 8.25 5.43
C GLY A 29 10.51 8.20 4.46
N ILE A 30 9.28 8.07 4.95
CA ILE A 30 8.07 7.92 4.12
C ILE A 30 7.46 9.31 3.89
N PRO A 31 7.51 9.85 2.65
CA PRO A 31 6.97 11.17 2.38
C PRO A 31 5.43 11.15 2.32
N ALA A 32 4.81 12.26 2.72
CA ALA A 32 3.39 12.50 2.45
C ALA A 32 3.13 12.37 0.93
N PRO A 33 1.98 11.81 0.52
CA PRO A 33 0.81 11.42 1.32
C PRO A 33 0.83 9.95 1.79
N LEU A 34 1.99 9.30 1.79
CA LEU A 34 2.12 7.91 2.21
C LEU A 34 2.33 7.80 3.72
N GLY A 35 1.92 6.66 4.28
CA GLY A 35 2.17 6.32 5.68
C GLY A 35 2.11 4.82 5.93
N ILE A 36 2.33 4.42 7.19
CA ILE A 36 2.18 3.03 7.63
C ILE A 36 0.88 2.88 8.41
N GLY A 37 0.00 2.01 7.91
CA GLY A 37 -1.25 1.63 8.54
C GLY A 37 -1.40 0.12 8.66
N LYS A 38 -2.61 -0.35 8.97
CA LYS A 38 -2.92 -1.79 8.99
C LYS A 38 -3.54 -2.23 7.68
N VAL A 39 -3.01 -3.32 7.14
CA VAL A 39 -3.45 -3.95 5.89
C VAL A 39 -3.84 -5.39 6.16
N LYS A 40 -4.94 -5.83 5.56
CA LYS A 40 -5.43 -7.21 5.68
C LYS A 40 -4.92 -8.03 4.49
N LEU A 41 -4.22 -9.12 4.78
CA LEU A 41 -3.79 -10.08 3.79
C LEU A 41 -4.96 -10.99 3.36
N ALA A 42 -4.81 -11.67 2.23
CA ALA A 42 -5.87 -12.49 1.64
C ALA A 42 -6.29 -13.65 2.57
N GLU A 43 -5.34 -14.21 3.31
CA GLU A 43 -5.57 -15.25 4.33
C GLU A 43 -6.17 -14.71 5.63
N GLY A 44 -6.37 -13.39 5.74
CA GLY A 44 -7.12 -12.74 6.81
C GLY A 44 -6.27 -12.08 7.89
N THR A 45 -4.96 -12.31 7.90
CA THR A 45 -4.00 -11.72 8.84
C THR A 45 -3.89 -10.20 8.65
N TRP A 46 -3.65 -9.48 9.75
CA TRP A 46 -3.38 -8.04 9.71
C TRP A 46 -1.89 -7.77 9.91
N VAL A 47 -1.30 -7.01 8.98
CA VAL A 47 0.10 -6.59 9.03
C VAL A 47 0.23 -5.07 8.95
N SER A 48 1.39 -4.55 9.32
CA SER A 48 1.73 -3.15 9.04
C SER A 48 2.12 -3.01 7.57
N GLY A 49 1.58 -2.02 6.86
CA GLY A 49 1.86 -1.82 5.44
C GLY A 49 1.56 -0.41 4.94
N PHE A 50 1.99 -0.11 3.72
CA PHE A 50 1.86 1.22 3.13
C PHE A 50 0.41 1.58 2.79
N VAL A 51 -0.06 2.67 3.38
CA VAL A 51 -1.35 3.30 3.09
C VAL A 51 -1.14 4.66 2.45
N CYS A 52 -2.20 5.20 1.83
CA CYS A 52 -2.22 6.54 1.29
C CYS A 52 -3.35 7.32 1.97
N GLU A 53 -3.09 8.56 2.36
CA GLU A 53 -4.13 9.48 2.81
C GLU A 53 -5.14 9.77 1.69
N ALA A 54 -6.38 10.12 2.05
CA ALA A 54 -7.46 10.37 1.09
C ALA A 54 -7.08 11.45 0.05
N ILE A 55 -6.34 12.48 0.48
CA ILE A 55 -5.88 13.56 -0.39
C ILE A 55 -4.93 13.08 -1.49
N GLY A 56 -4.15 12.02 -1.24
CA GLY A 56 -3.18 11.49 -2.20
C GLY A 56 -3.81 10.69 -3.33
N VAL A 57 -5.11 10.39 -3.25
CA VAL A 57 -5.85 9.63 -4.24
C VAL A 57 -6.62 10.55 -5.19
N GLU A 58 -6.86 11.80 -4.81
CA GLU A 58 -7.54 12.78 -5.63
C GLU A 58 -6.75 13.03 -6.92
N GLY A 59 -7.38 12.80 -8.08
CA GLY A 59 -6.73 12.91 -9.39
C GLY A 59 -5.74 11.78 -9.72
N GLY A 60 -5.58 10.80 -8.83
CA GLY A 60 -4.75 9.61 -9.08
C GLY A 60 -5.42 8.66 -10.07
N THR A 61 -4.60 8.01 -10.90
CA THR A 61 -5.08 6.93 -11.79
C THR A 61 -5.42 5.70 -10.97
N ASP A 62 -6.65 5.20 -11.10
CA ASP A 62 -7.04 3.92 -10.52
C ASP A 62 -6.38 2.76 -11.29
N VAL A 63 -5.49 2.04 -10.60
CA VAL A 63 -4.79 0.86 -11.13
C VAL A 63 -5.26 -0.44 -10.47
N THR A 64 -6.37 -0.42 -9.72
CA THR A 64 -6.89 -1.56 -8.94
C THR A 64 -7.10 -2.81 -9.81
N ALA A 65 -7.61 -2.65 -11.04
CA ALA A 65 -7.86 -3.75 -11.96
C ALA A 65 -6.60 -4.51 -12.40
N LEU A 66 -5.41 -3.95 -12.18
CA LEU A 66 -4.14 -4.60 -12.50
C LEU A 66 -3.67 -5.54 -11.39
N GLY A 67 -4.21 -5.42 -10.18
CA GLY A 67 -3.83 -6.24 -9.03
C GLY A 67 -2.37 -6.11 -8.58
N SER A 68 -1.54 -5.32 -9.27
CA SER A 68 -0.10 -5.31 -9.03
C SER A 68 0.54 -4.01 -9.52
N TRP A 69 1.36 -3.41 -8.66
CA TRP A 69 2.15 -2.23 -9.03
C TRP A 69 3.18 -2.55 -10.12
N ARG A 70 3.78 -3.74 -10.07
CA ARG A 70 4.72 -4.21 -11.12
C ARG A 70 4.02 -4.33 -12.47
N ALA A 71 2.79 -4.83 -12.50
CA ALA A 71 2.00 -4.92 -13.73
C ALA A 71 1.64 -3.54 -14.30
N TRP A 72 1.33 -2.56 -13.44
CA TRP A 72 1.16 -1.16 -13.86
C TRP A 72 2.42 -0.60 -14.52
N LEU A 73 3.58 -0.71 -13.85
CA LEU A 73 4.84 -0.21 -14.37
C LEU A 73 5.22 -0.84 -15.71
N ALA A 74 4.96 -2.14 -15.89
CA ALA A 74 5.21 -2.84 -17.15
C ALA A 74 4.36 -2.32 -18.34
N ARG A 75 3.23 -1.65 -18.08
CA ARG A 75 2.40 -1.01 -19.11
C ARG A 75 2.75 0.45 -19.39
N GLN A 76 3.61 1.05 -18.56
CA GLN A 76 4.09 2.42 -18.72
C GLN A 76 5.38 2.50 -19.55
N GLY A 77 5.98 1.35 -19.91
CA GLY A 77 7.08 1.23 -20.87
C GLY A 77 6.61 0.82 -22.25
#